data_AF-A0A1B6K992-F1
#
_entry.id   AF-A0A1B6K992-F1
#
_cell.length_a   1.000
_cell.length_b   1.000
_cell.length_c   1.000
_cell.angle_alpha   90.00
_cell.angle_beta   90.00
_cell.angle_gamma   90.00
#
_symmetry.space_group_name_H-M   'P 1'
#
loop_
_entity.id
_entity.type
_entity.pdbx_description
1 polymer ?
#
loop_
_entity_poly.entity_id
_entity_poly.type
_entity_poly.pdbx_seq_one_letter_code
_entity_poly.pdbx_strand_id
1 'polypeptide(L)'
;GGFTYDTSDMATLKYRIEETGADWVIYVVDMGQATHFVVLNGCAQRAGFLDPAKVRVDFVGFGVVLGEDKKRFKTRSGETVRLTELLDEGLKKALDTLKAKGRHEVLTPDELKEAQEAVAYGCIKYADLSHNRVNDYIFSFDKMLEDKGNTAVYLLYAYTRICSIARTANVTVAQLEQAANTTEVAVSHDKEWKLAKVLLRFPEVLT
;
A
#
# COMPACT_ATOMS: atom_id res chain seq x y z
N GLY A 1 -2.04 7.31 -41.57
CA GLY A 1 -3.18 7.33 -40.65
C GLY A 1 -3.12 6.16 -39.69
N GLY A 2 -2.12 6.13 -38.81
CA GLY A 2 -2.07 5.20 -37.69
C GLY A 2 -2.70 5.84 -36.45
N PHE A 3 -3.28 5.04 -35.57
CA PHE A 3 -3.84 5.50 -34.31
C PHE A 3 -2.75 5.80 -33.26
N THR A 4 -3.03 6.72 -32.33
CA THR A 4 -2.14 7.12 -31.23
C THR A 4 -2.74 6.73 -29.87
N TYR A 5 -1.99 6.97 -28.79
CA TYR A 5 -2.49 6.79 -27.42
C TYR A 5 -3.76 7.59 -27.14
N ASP A 6 -3.89 8.79 -27.72
CA ASP A 6 -5.10 9.61 -27.59
C ASP A 6 -6.34 8.87 -28.12
N THR A 7 -6.16 8.11 -29.21
CA THR A 7 -7.25 7.33 -29.80
C THR A 7 -7.63 6.17 -28.90
N SER A 8 -6.65 5.41 -28.42
CA SER A 8 -6.91 4.23 -27.58
C SER A 8 -7.51 4.61 -26.22
N ASP A 9 -7.05 5.69 -25.62
CA ASP A 9 -7.54 6.13 -24.30
C ASP A 9 -8.97 6.69 -24.41
N MET A 10 -9.27 7.43 -25.48
CA MET A 10 -10.63 7.91 -25.75
C MET A 10 -11.59 6.75 -25.98
N ALA A 11 -11.19 5.77 -26.81
CA ALA A 11 -11.99 4.58 -27.07
C ALA A 11 -12.20 3.76 -25.79
N THR A 12 -11.18 3.65 -24.94
CA THR A 12 -11.24 2.93 -23.67
C THR A 12 -12.17 3.61 -22.67
N LEU A 13 -12.10 4.94 -22.55
CA LEU A 13 -13.01 5.68 -21.68
C LEU A 13 -14.47 5.50 -22.12
N LYS A 14 -14.72 5.66 -23.42
CA LYS A 14 -16.05 5.42 -24.00
C LYS A 14 -16.55 4.01 -23.70
N TYR A 15 -15.73 2.99 -23.95
CA TYR A 15 -16.07 1.59 -23.66
C TYR A 15 -16.41 1.37 -22.18
N ARG A 16 -15.65 1.94 -21.25
CA ARG A 16 -15.92 1.82 -19.82
C ARG A 16 -17.27 2.43 -19.44
N ILE A 17 -17.62 3.56 -20.03
CA ILE A 17 -18.88 4.24 -19.74
C ILE A 17 -20.07 3.49 -20.36
N GLU A 18 -19.98 3.19 -21.66
CA GLU A 18 -21.13 2.67 -22.41
C GLU A 18 -21.33 1.16 -22.26
N GLU A 19 -20.24 0.39 -22.28
CA GLU A 19 -20.31 -1.07 -22.31
C GLU A 19 -20.17 -1.69 -20.92
N THR A 20 -19.26 -1.17 -20.09
CA THR A 20 -19.12 -1.67 -18.70
C THR A 20 -20.08 -1.00 -17.72
N GLY A 21 -20.69 0.13 -18.10
CA GLY A 21 -21.61 0.87 -17.25
C GLY A 21 -20.95 1.48 -16.01
N ALA A 22 -19.70 1.93 -16.12
CA ALA A 22 -18.95 2.42 -14.98
C ALA A 22 -19.48 3.77 -14.46
N ASP A 23 -19.87 3.83 -13.18
CA ASP A 23 -20.23 5.08 -12.49
C ASP A 23 -18.99 5.86 -12.00
N TRP A 24 -17.86 5.17 -11.82
CA TRP A 24 -16.58 5.76 -11.43
C TRP A 24 -15.41 5.09 -12.15
N VAL A 25 -14.63 5.89 -12.88
CA VAL A 25 -13.38 5.47 -13.53
C VAL A 25 -12.20 6.15 -12.85
N ILE A 26 -11.23 5.35 -12.38
CA ILE A 26 -10.01 5.84 -11.73
C ILE A 26 -8.80 5.50 -12.61
N TYR A 27 -8.05 6.52 -13.02
CA TYR A 27 -6.78 6.37 -13.73
C TYR A 27 -5.61 6.55 -12.77
N VAL A 28 -4.95 5.45 -12.42
CA VAL A 28 -3.73 5.46 -11.58
C VAL A 28 -2.50 5.45 -12.48
N VAL A 29 -1.89 6.62 -12.69
CA VAL A 29 -0.82 6.82 -13.69
C VAL A 29 0.23 7.81 -13.17
N ASP A 30 1.45 7.80 -13.71
CA ASP A 30 2.50 8.77 -13.41
C ASP A 30 2.03 10.23 -13.60
N MET A 31 2.45 11.12 -12.71
CA MET A 31 2.11 12.56 -12.72
C MET A 31 2.49 13.27 -14.02
N GLY A 32 3.48 12.78 -14.78
CA GLY A 32 3.86 13.29 -16.09
C GLY A 32 2.75 13.17 -17.14
N GLN A 33 1.72 12.35 -16.91
CA GLN A 33 0.55 12.20 -17.78
C GLN A 33 -0.64 13.09 -17.37
N ALA A 34 -0.50 13.94 -16.35
CA ALA A 34 -1.62 14.75 -15.85
C ALA A 34 -2.27 15.60 -16.96
N THR A 35 -1.47 16.30 -17.77
CA THR A 35 -1.97 17.13 -18.88
C THR A 35 -2.74 16.31 -19.91
N HIS A 36 -2.27 15.10 -20.23
CA HIS A 36 -2.95 14.18 -21.16
C HIS A 36 -4.35 13.84 -20.66
N PHE A 37 -4.50 13.45 -19.39
CA PHE A 37 -5.80 13.09 -18.83
C PHE A 37 -6.75 14.28 -18.66
N VAL A 38 -6.24 15.50 -18.43
CA VAL A 38 -7.05 16.72 -18.47
C VAL A 38 -7.63 16.94 -19.86
N VAL A 39 -6.81 16.81 -20.91
CA VAL A 39 -7.24 16.96 -22.31
C VAL A 39 -8.21 15.84 -22.70
N LEU A 40 -7.90 14.59 -22.36
CA LEU A 40 -8.76 13.43 -22.62
C LEU A 40 -10.16 13.62 -22.05
N ASN A 41 -10.26 14.01 -20.77
CA ASN A 41 -11.53 14.25 -20.09
C ASN A 41 -12.32 15.38 -20.79
N GLY A 42 -11.68 16.51 -21.07
CA GLY A 42 -12.33 17.61 -21.79
C GLY A 42 -12.82 17.23 -23.19
N CYS A 43 -12.03 16.45 -23.93
CA CYS A 43 -12.42 15.94 -25.24
C CYS A 43 -13.58 14.92 -25.15
N ALA A 44 -13.59 14.04 -24.14
CA ALA A 44 -14.65 13.05 -23.94
C ALA A 44 -16.00 13.72 -23.62
N GLN A 45 -15.98 14.78 -22.79
CA GLN A 45 -17.16 15.60 -22.51
C GLN A 45 -17.68 16.29 -23.77
N ARG A 46 -16.79 16.90 -24.55
CA ARG A 46 -17.16 17.58 -25.81
C ARG A 46 -17.68 16.62 -26.88
N ALA A 47 -17.18 15.38 -26.89
CA ALA A 47 -17.64 14.33 -27.79
C ALA A 47 -18.98 13.70 -27.34
N GLY A 48 -19.47 14.02 -26.14
CA GLY A 48 -20.68 13.45 -25.56
C GLY A 48 -20.51 12.03 -25.01
N PHE A 49 -19.28 11.53 -24.89
CA PHE A 49 -19.00 10.21 -24.31
C PHE A 49 -19.01 10.22 -22.79
N LEU A 50 -18.74 11.38 -22.18
CA LEU A 50 -18.70 11.54 -20.74
C LEU A 50 -19.66 12.64 -20.30
N ASP A 51 -20.60 12.27 -19.42
CA ASP A 51 -21.44 13.18 -18.67
C ASP A 51 -20.95 13.21 -17.21
N PRO A 52 -20.27 14.28 -16.76
CA PRO A 52 -19.71 14.36 -15.40
C PRO A 52 -20.77 14.35 -14.28
N ALA A 53 -22.05 14.59 -14.61
CA ALA A 53 -23.14 14.48 -13.64
C ALA A 53 -23.53 13.03 -13.35
N LYS A 54 -23.14 12.09 -14.22
CA LYS A 54 -23.48 10.66 -14.12
C LYS A 54 -22.27 9.80 -13.81
N VAL A 55 -21.13 10.11 -14.42
CA VAL A 55 -19.91 9.31 -14.28
C VAL A 55 -18.79 10.17 -13.72
N ARG A 56 -18.22 9.71 -12.62
CA ARG A 56 -17.02 10.30 -12.03
C ARG A 56 -15.78 9.76 -12.75
N VAL A 57 -14.87 10.63 -13.16
CA VAL A 57 -13.58 10.23 -13.75
C VAL A 57 -12.46 10.95 -13.03
N ASP A 58 -11.63 10.19 -12.32
CA ASP A 58 -10.53 10.73 -11.54
C ASP A 58 -9.17 10.31 -12.09
N PHE A 59 -8.26 11.27 -12.14
CA PHE A 59 -6.84 11.03 -12.31
C PHE A 59 -6.16 10.97 -10.93
N VAL A 60 -5.61 9.80 -10.61
CA VAL A 60 -4.86 9.53 -9.38
C VAL A 60 -3.39 9.39 -9.74
N GLY A 61 -2.74 10.55 -9.87
CA GLY A 61 -1.34 10.64 -10.22
C GLY A 61 -0.38 10.13 -9.13
N PHE A 62 0.76 9.56 -9.52
CA PHE A 62 1.87 9.27 -8.61
C PHE A 62 3.21 9.85 -9.10
N GLY A 63 4.10 10.21 -8.18
CA GLY A 63 5.43 10.76 -8.47
C GLY A 63 6.41 9.70 -8.98
N VAL A 64 7.63 10.12 -9.35
CA VAL A 64 8.62 9.17 -9.88
C VAL A 64 9.34 8.42 -8.76
N VAL A 65 9.78 7.20 -9.07
CA VAL A 65 10.67 6.43 -8.18
C VAL A 65 12.11 6.86 -8.42
N LEU A 66 12.77 7.29 -7.35
CA LEU A 66 14.15 7.73 -7.31
C LEU A 66 15.02 6.71 -6.56
N GLY A 67 16.29 6.62 -6.93
CA GLY A 67 17.32 5.99 -6.11
C GLY A 67 17.77 6.88 -4.97
N GLU A 68 18.63 6.36 -4.10
CA GLU A 68 19.22 7.12 -2.99
C GLU A 68 20.05 8.33 -3.46
N ASP A 69 20.50 8.30 -4.72
CA ASP A 69 21.19 9.40 -5.40
C ASP A 69 20.25 10.51 -5.90
N LYS A 70 18.94 10.39 -5.64
CA LYS A 70 17.86 11.28 -6.10
C LYS A 70 17.72 11.36 -7.61
N LYS A 71 18.24 10.39 -8.35
CA LYS A 71 18.00 10.23 -9.79
C LYS A 71 16.97 9.15 -10.03
N ARG A 72 16.42 9.08 -11.25
CA ARG A 72 15.48 8.01 -11.63
C ARG A 72 16.04 6.65 -11.26
N PHE A 73 15.23 5.86 -10.58
CA PHE A 73 15.61 4.55 -10.09
C PHE A 73 16.03 3.64 -11.23
N LYS A 74 17.28 3.19 -11.17
CA LYS A 74 17.96 2.41 -12.20
C LYS A 74 18.89 1.41 -11.53
N THR A 75 19.24 0.35 -12.24
CA THR A 75 20.29 -0.58 -11.83
C THR A 75 21.64 0.14 -11.78
N ARG A 76 22.65 -0.48 -11.16
CA ARG A 76 24.03 0.04 -11.16
C ARG A 76 24.62 0.21 -12.56
N SER A 77 24.12 -0.52 -13.56
CA SER A 77 24.47 -0.39 -14.98
C SER A 77 23.71 0.72 -15.71
N GLY A 78 22.70 1.34 -15.07
CA GLY A 78 21.89 2.42 -15.66
C GLY A 78 20.65 1.94 -16.43
N GLU A 79 20.36 0.64 -16.39
CA GLU A 79 19.18 0.00 -16.99
C GLU A 79 17.96 0.07 -16.05
N THR A 80 16.78 -0.19 -16.60
CA THR A 80 15.54 -0.30 -15.81
C THR A 80 15.61 -1.54 -14.92
N VAL A 81 15.35 -1.37 -13.63
CA VAL A 81 15.30 -2.49 -12.67
C VAL A 81 14.08 -3.36 -12.98
N ARG A 82 14.29 -4.68 -13.12
CA ARG A 82 13.18 -5.62 -13.28
C ARG A 82 12.48 -5.82 -11.94
N LEU A 83 11.14 -5.80 -11.95
CA LEU A 83 10.36 -6.00 -10.72
C LEU A 83 10.67 -7.34 -10.05
N THR A 84 10.88 -8.41 -10.81
CA THR A 84 11.25 -9.72 -10.28
C THR A 84 12.54 -9.67 -9.48
N GLU A 85 13.58 -9.02 -10.01
CA GLU A 85 14.88 -8.88 -9.34
C GLU A 85 14.77 -8.05 -8.06
N LEU A 86 13.94 -7.00 -8.08
CA LEU A 86 13.67 -6.17 -6.90
C LEU A 86 12.96 -6.97 -5.80
N LEU A 87 11.96 -7.79 -6.16
CA LEU A 87 11.25 -8.63 -5.21
C LEU A 87 12.17 -9.72 -4.62
N ASP A 88 13.00 -10.34 -5.46
CA ASP A 88 13.98 -11.35 -5.03
C ASP A 88 15.02 -10.75 -4.07
N GLU A 89 15.52 -9.54 -4.35
CA GLU A 89 16.41 -8.81 -3.44
C GLU A 89 15.71 -8.46 -2.12
N GLY A 90 14.45 -8.03 -2.18
CA GLY A 90 13.63 -7.74 -1.01
C GLY A 90 13.45 -8.98 -0.12
N LEU A 91 13.14 -10.13 -0.72
CA LEU A 91 13.04 -11.41 -0.01
C LEU A 91 14.36 -11.79 0.67
N LYS A 92 15.50 -11.63 -0.03
CA LYS A 92 16.82 -11.91 0.54
C LYS A 92 17.11 -11.03 1.76
N LYS A 93 16.94 -9.71 1.63
CA LYS A 93 17.19 -8.76 2.72
C LYS A 93 16.23 -8.95 3.90
N ALA A 94 14.96 -9.29 3.64
CA ALA A 94 13.99 -9.62 4.69
C ALA A 94 14.42 -10.87 5.47
N LEU A 95 14.88 -11.93 4.78
CA LEU A 95 15.38 -13.14 5.44
C LEU A 95 16.62 -12.87 6.28
N ASP A 96 17.58 -12.10 5.77
CA ASP A 96 18.78 -11.70 6.51
C ASP A 96 18.40 -10.92 7.78
N THR A 97 17.42 -10.02 7.69
CA THR A 97 16.88 -9.26 8.83
C THR A 97 16.21 -10.17 9.86
N LEU A 98 15.41 -11.14 9.43
CA LEU A 98 14.77 -12.12 10.32
C LEU A 98 15.79 -13.02 11.01
N LYS A 99 16.83 -13.46 10.28
CA LYS A 99 17.92 -14.27 10.83
C LYS A 99 18.74 -13.51 11.86
N ALA A 100 19.10 -12.25 11.58
CA ALA A 100 19.80 -11.38 12.53
C ALA A 100 19.02 -11.17 13.84
N LYS A 101 17.68 -11.28 13.78
CA LYS A 101 16.78 -11.21 14.94
C LYS A 101 16.49 -12.57 15.59
N GLY A 102 17.23 -13.63 15.23
CA GLY A 102 17.06 -14.98 15.79
C GLY A 102 15.74 -15.67 15.43
N ARG A 103 14.97 -15.15 14.46
CA ARG A 103 13.63 -15.69 14.15
C ARG A 103 13.68 -17.09 13.55
N HIS A 104 14.76 -17.41 12.85
CA HIS A 104 15.01 -18.73 12.29
C HIS A 104 15.21 -19.85 13.34
N GLU A 105 15.43 -19.50 14.62
CA GLU A 105 15.60 -20.48 15.71
C GLU A 105 14.27 -20.86 16.37
N VAL A 106 13.25 -20.02 16.21
CA VAL A 106 11.96 -20.15 16.91
C VAL A 106 10.77 -20.40 15.98
N LEU A 107 10.94 -20.13 14.69
CA LEU A 107 9.92 -20.35 13.66
C LEU A 107 10.23 -21.65 12.90
N THR A 108 9.17 -22.37 12.54
CA THR A 108 9.26 -23.45 11.57
C THR A 108 9.69 -22.93 10.19
N PRO A 109 10.17 -23.79 9.27
CA PRO A 109 10.52 -23.37 7.92
C PRO A 109 9.38 -22.65 7.17
N ASP A 110 8.14 -23.10 7.35
CA ASP A 110 6.98 -22.50 6.70
C ASP A 110 6.64 -21.13 7.31
N GLU A 111 6.60 -21.02 8.64
CA GLU A 111 6.39 -19.73 9.33
C GLU A 111 7.50 -18.72 9.02
N LEU A 112 8.75 -19.18 8.88
CA LEU A 112 9.86 -18.31 8.50
C LEU A 112 9.69 -17.78 7.08
N LYS A 113 9.20 -18.60 6.15
CA LYS A 113 8.88 -18.18 4.79
C LYS A 113 7.72 -17.17 4.76
N GLU A 114 6.65 -17.43 5.50
CA GLU A 114 5.54 -16.48 5.62
C GLU A 114 6.00 -15.14 6.21
N ALA A 115 6.83 -15.17 7.26
CA ALA A 115 7.41 -13.96 7.83
C ALA A 115 8.31 -13.23 6.83
N GLN A 116 9.09 -13.95 6.04
CA GLN A 116 9.95 -13.38 4.99
C GLN A 116 9.12 -12.64 3.94
N GLU A 117 8.08 -13.29 3.40
CA GLU A 117 7.19 -12.72 2.39
C GLU A 117 6.41 -11.51 2.94
N ALA A 118 5.89 -11.63 4.17
CA ALA A 118 5.17 -10.54 4.83
C ALA A 118 6.07 -9.31 5.04
N VAL A 119 7.30 -9.51 5.50
CA VAL A 119 8.27 -8.41 5.69
C VAL A 119 8.69 -7.83 4.34
N ALA A 120 9.08 -8.65 3.37
CA ALA A 120 9.56 -8.16 2.07
C ALA A 120 8.49 -7.35 1.34
N TYR A 121 7.32 -7.95 1.09
CA TYR A 121 6.25 -7.30 0.34
C TYR A 121 5.57 -6.19 1.14
N GLY A 122 5.45 -6.38 2.46
CA GLY A 122 4.92 -5.35 3.35
C GLY A 122 5.77 -4.09 3.33
N CYS A 123 7.09 -4.22 3.40
CA CYS A 123 8.00 -3.07 3.38
C CYS A 123 7.98 -2.33 2.05
N ILE A 124 8.00 -3.06 0.92
CA ILE A 124 7.97 -2.44 -0.40
C ILE A 124 6.66 -1.65 -0.61
N LYS A 125 5.51 -2.26 -0.28
CA LYS A 125 4.20 -1.61 -0.43
C LYS A 125 4.03 -0.44 0.54
N TYR A 126 4.39 -0.63 1.80
CA TYR A 126 4.19 0.39 2.83
C TYR A 126 5.12 1.58 2.64
N ALA A 127 6.36 1.35 2.22
CA ALA A 127 7.30 2.43 1.97
C ALA A 127 6.81 3.34 0.85
N ASP A 128 6.10 2.82 -0.16
CA ASP A 128 5.43 3.64 -1.16
C ASP A 128 4.18 4.35 -0.55
N LEU A 129 3.23 3.56 -0.05
CA LEU A 129 1.91 4.05 0.41
C LEU A 129 1.94 4.98 1.63
N SER A 130 3.01 4.95 2.43
CA SER A 130 3.15 5.83 3.61
C SER A 130 3.59 7.25 3.26
N HIS A 131 4.00 7.50 2.02
CA HIS A 131 4.31 8.82 1.51
C HIS A 131 3.12 9.39 0.72
N ASN A 132 3.09 10.72 0.55
CA ASN A 132 2.11 11.32 -0.33
C ASN A 132 2.39 10.87 -1.77
N ARG A 133 1.44 10.16 -2.38
CA ARG A 133 1.55 9.59 -3.74
C ARG A 133 2.05 10.57 -4.79
N VAL A 134 1.73 11.87 -4.69
CA VAL A 134 2.09 12.87 -5.72
C VAL A 134 3.57 13.24 -5.67
N ASN A 135 4.23 13.03 -4.53
CA ASN A 135 5.64 13.33 -4.37
C ASN A 135 6.51 12.22 -4.96
N ASP A 136 7.72 12.59 -5.37
CA ASP A 136 8.74 11.62 -5.72
C ASP A 136 9.12 10.77 -4.50
N TYR A 137 9.32 9.48 -4.73
CA TYR A 137 9.62 8.49 -3.69
C TYR A 137 11.05 7.98 -3.85
N ILE A 138 11.82 8.02 -2.76
CA ILE A 138 13.19 7.49 -2.72
C ILE A 138 13.13 6.02 -2.29
N PHE A 139 13.40 5.12 -3.22
CA PHE A 139 13.50 3.70 -2.95
C PHE A 139 14.82 3.40 -2.22
N SER A 140 14.71 2.88 -1.00
CA SER A 140 15.84 2.43 -0.20
C SER A 140 15.44 1.21 0.63
N PHE A 141 16.06 0.07 0.34
CA PHE A 141 15.81 -1.15 1.12
C PHE A 141 16.18 -0.97 2.58
N ASP A 142 17.29 -0.29 2.84
CA ASP A 142 17.81 -0.16 4.20
C ASP A 142 16.84 0.67 5.05
N LYS A 143 16.30 1.77 4.50
CA LYS A 143 15.28 2.59 5.19
C LYS A 143 13.96 1.85 5.41
N MET A 144 13.44 1.15 4.39
CA MET A 144 12.12 0.50 4.53
C MET A 144 12.16 -0.73 5.46
N LEU A 145 13.34 -1.33 5.64
CA LEU A 145 13.58 -2.45 6.55
C LEU A 145 14.02 -2.02 7.96
N GLU A 146 14.11 -0.72 8.23
CA GLU A 146 14.35 -0.22 9.59
C GLU A 146 13.26 -0.69 10.55
N ASP A 147 13.65 -1.07 11.76
CA ASP A 147 12.74 -1.57 12.79
C ASP A 147 12.19 -0.49 13.71
N LYS A 148 12.57 0.76 13.46
CA LYS A 148 12.07 1.96 14.13
C LYS A 148 11.47 2.91 13.10
N GLY A 149 10.56 3.75 13.56
CA GLY A 149 9.89 4.73 12.71
C GLY A 149 8.65 4.18 12.02
N ASN A 150 8.23 4.87 10.96
CA ASN A 150 7.01 4.57 10.23
C ASN A 150 7.31 3.52 9.12
N THR A 151 7.55 2.27 9.52
CA THR A 151 7.88 1.17 8.59
C THR A 151 6.94 -0.02 8.77
N ALA A 152 6.80 -0.85 7.74
CA ALA A 152 6.03 -2.10 7.86
C ALA A 152 6.67 -3.06 8.87
N VAL A 153 8.01 -3.09 8.99
CA VAL A 153 8.69 -3.90 10.02
C VAL A 153 8.21 -3.53 11.41
N TYR A 154 8.15 -2.23 11.72
CA TYR A 154 7.66 -1.76 13.01
C TYR A 154 6.19 -2.15 13.21
N LEU A 155 5.33 -1.95 12.21
CA LEU A 155 3.90 -2.27 12.30
C LEU A 155 3.64 -3.78 12.49
N LEU A 156 4.33 -4.63 11.72
CA LEU A 156 4.22 -6.10 11.85
C LEU A 156 4.71 -6.54 13.23
N TYR A 157 5.83 -6.01 13.72
CA TYR A 157 6.31 -6.30 15.06
C TYR A 157 5.31 -5.84 16.14
N ALA A 158 4.78 -4.63 16.04
CA ALA A 158 3.77 -4.10 16.96
C ALA A 158 2.51 -4.98 16.97
N TYR A 159 2.03 -5.40 15.80
CA TYR A 159 0.91 -6.32 15.65
C TYR A 159 1.17 -7.66 16.36
N THR A 160 2.32 -8.31 16.09
CA THR A 160 2.65 -9.58 16.77
C THR A 160 2.76 -9.42 18.29
N ARG A 161 3.25 -8.27 18.77
CA ARG A 161 3.32 -7.96 20.20
C ARG A 161 1.94 -7.81 20.81
N ILE A 162 0.99 -7.15 20.13
CA ILE A 162 -0.40 -7.04 20.59
C ILE A 162 -1.03 -8.44 20.69
N CYS A 163 -0.93 -9.25 19.64
CA CYS A 163 -1.45 -10.63 19.65
C CYS A 163 -0.80 -11.50 20.74
N SER A 164 0.48 -11.26 21.05
CA SER A 164 1.20 -12.04 22.06
C SER A 164 0.65 -11.85 23.48
N ILE A 165 -0.03 -10.73 23.79
CA ILE A 165 -0.57 -10.47 25.13
C ILE A 165 -1.56 -11.57 25.53
N ALA A 166 -2.54 -11.87 24.67
CA ALA A 166 -3.51 -12.93 24.91
C ALA A 166 -2.85 -14.31 24.94
N ARG A 167 -1.92 -14.58 24.02
CA ARG A 167 -1.19 -15.85 23.95
C ARG A 167 -0.37 -16.12 25.22
N THR A 168 0.37 -15.14 25.71
CA THR A 168 1.15 -15.25 26.95
C THR A 168 0.27 -15.39 28.19
N ALA A 169 -0.94 -14.82 28.16
CA ALA A 169 -1.96 -15.03 29.19
C ALA A 169 -2.71 -16.37 29.05
N ASN A 170 -2.37 -17.23 28.08
CA ASN A 170 -3.06 -18.49 27.77
C ASN A 170 -4.57 -18.32 27.49
N VAL A 171 -4.95 -17.18 26.91
CA VAL A 171 -6.34 -16.90 26.50
C VAL A 171 -6.51 -17.33 25.04
N THR A 172 -7.49 -18.19 24.80
CA THR A 172 -7.81 -18.68 23.45
C THR A 172 -8.68 -17.68 22.67
N VAL A 173 -8.70 -17.80 21.34
CA VAL A 173 -9.56 -16.97 20.47
C VAL A 173 -11.03 -17.13 20.86
N ALA A 174 -11.49 -18.36 21.13
CA ALA A 174 -12.87 -18.62 21.56
C ALA A 174 -13.22 -17.91 22.89
N GLN A 175 -12.28 -17.84 23.84
CA GLN A 175 -12.47 -17.10 25.08
C GLN A 175 -12.54 -15.58 24.84
N LEU A 176 -11.72 -15.05 23.94
CA LEU A 176 -11.79 -13.63 23.55
C LEU A 176 -13.12 -13.29 22.87
N GLU A 177 -13.59 -14.13 21.96
CA GLU A 177 -14.88 -13.95 21.27
C GLU A 177 -16.05 -14.01 22.25
N GLN A 178 -16.02 -14.95 23.21
CA GLN A 178 -17.03 -15.00 24.25
C GLN A 178 -17.00 -13.73 25.11
N ALA A 179 -15.81 -13.31 25.56
CA ALA A 179 -15.65 -12.12 26.38
C ALA A 179 -16.10 -10.84 25.65
N ALA A 180 -15.83 -10.71 24.35
CA ALA A 180 -16.26 -9.56 23.55
C ALA A 180 -17.79 -9.40 23.53
N ASN A 181 -18.55 -10.47 23.69
CA ASN A 181 -20.02 -10.45 23.71
C ASN A 181 -20.62 -10.33 25.12
N THR A 182 -19.89 -10.73 26.16
CA THR A 182 -20.42 -10.82 27.54
C THR A 182 -19.80 -9.82 28.51
N THR A 183 -18.65 -9.25 28.18
CA THR A 183 -17.85 -8.42 29.09
C THR A 183 -17.85 -6.98 28.60
N GLU A 184 -18.31 -6.07 29.45
CA GLU A 184 -18.21 -4.64 29.18
C GLU A 184 -16.75 -4.19 29.33
N VAL A 185 -16.23 -3.48 28.32
CA VAL A 185 -14.88 -2.91 28.35
C VAL A 185 -14.92 -1.58 29.11
N ALA A 186 -14.59 -1.61 30.39
CA ALA A 186 -14.43 -0.40 31.19
C ALA A 186 -13.20 0.40 30.71
N VAL A 187 -13.39 1.70 30.50
CA VAL A 187 -12.32 2.61 30.05
C VAL A 187 -12.21 3.73 31.08
N SER A 188 -11.35 3.53 32.08
CA SER A 188 -11.31 4.38 33.29
C SER A 188 -10.07 5.27 33.34
N HIS A 189 -8.97 4.81 32.74
CA HIS A 189 -7.71 5.53 32.74
C HIS A 189 -7.53 6.36 31.46
N ASP A 190 -6.92 7.54 31.57
CA ASP A 190 -6.76 8.48 30.44
C ASP A 190 -6.11 7.87 29.19
N LYS A 191 -5.17 6.92 29.39
CA LYS A 191 -4.51 6.22 28.27
C LYS A 191 -5.45 5.25 27.54
N GLU A 192 -6.34 4.59 28.27
CA GLU A 192 -7.36 3.71 27.69
C GLU A 192 -8.36 4.57 26.90
N TRP A 193 -8.76 5.72 27.46
CA TRP A 193 -9.66 6.66 26.80
C TRP A 193 -9.08 7.20 25.50
N LYS A 194 -7.77 7.54 25.52
CA LYS A 194 -7.05 7.96 24.32
C LYS A 194 -7.02 6.86 23.25
N LEU A 195 -6.75 5.61 23.63
CA LEU A 195 -6.69 4.50 22.69
C LEU A 195 -8.06 4.20 22.08
N ALA A 196 -9.11 4.11 22.90
CA ALA A 196 -10.47 3.84 22.44
C ALA A 196 -10.93 4.87 21.39
N LYS A 197 -10.68 6.17 21.66
CA LYS A 197 -10.97 7.23 20.69
C LYS A 197 -10.23 7.05 19.37
N VAL A 198 -8.95 6.65 19.40
CA VAL A 198 -8.18 6.43 18.16
C VAL A 198 -8.74 5.27 17.36
N LEU A 199 -9.12 4.17 18.02
CA LEU A 199 -9.69 2.99 17.34
C LEU A 199 -11.02 3.31 16.65
N LEU A 200 -11.87 4.11 17.30
CA LEU A 200 -13.16 4.52 16.74
C LEU A 200 -13.07 5.46 15.53
N ARG A 201 -11.90 6.06 15.28
CA ARG A 201 -11.66 6.92 14.11
C ARG A 201 -11.33 6.16 12.84
N PHE A 202 -11.18 4.84 12.88
CA PHE A 202 -10.82 4.06 11.70
C PHE A 202 -11.78 4.27 10.51
N PRO A 203 -13.12 4.30 10.67
CA PRO A 203 -14.04 4.59 9.57
C PRO A 203 -13.86 5.99 8.98
N GLU A 204 -13.55 6.99 9.81
CA GLU A 204 -13.30 8.38 9.37
C GLU A 204 -12.05 8.50 8.49
N VAL A 205 -11.09 7.58 8.63
CA VAL A 205 -9.86 7.58 7.82
C VAL A 205 -10.10 6.96 6.44
N LEU A 206 -11.12 6.10 6.31
CA LEU A 206 -11.45 5.41 5.06
C LEU A 206 -12.49 6.12 4.19
N THR A 207 -13.24 7.06 4.77
CA THR A 207 -14.37 7.77 4.14
C THR A 207 -13.97 9.16 3.65
#